data_AF-A0A5E4TTM0-F1
#
_entry.id   AF-A0A5E4TTM0-F1
#
_cell.length_a   1.000
_cell.length_b   1.000
_cell.length_c   1.000
_cell.angle_alpha   90.00
_cell.angle_beta   90.00
_cell.angle_gamma   90.00
#
_symmetry.space_group_name_H-M   'P 1'
#
loop_
_entity.id
_entity.type
_entity.pdbx_description
1 polymer ?
#
loop_
_entity_poly.entity_id
_entity_poly.type
_entity_poly.pdbx_seq_one_letter_code
_entity_poly.pdbx_strand_id
1 'polypeptide(L)'
;MNGKWFSKFSSYLSTLTGRPASFVLAVALVLIWAVTGPLFGYSDTWQLVINTSTTIVTFLMVFLIQNTQNRDTAAMHIKLDELIRAMEGAHNALLDLEELDEKELTRFRKRYEALANDARLALRKGTPDTDSPFIDEGDHEDGDTNAKSSTFQRPK
;
A
#
# COMPACT_ATOMS: atom_id res chain seq x y z
N MET A 1 24.32 17.08 -16.87
CA MET A 1 25.23 15.99 -16.45
C MET A 1 25.35 15.91 -14.91
N ASN A 2 24.23 15.86 -14.15
CA ASN A 2 24.24 15.85 -12.67
C ASN A 2 23.25 14.87 -12.00
N GLY A 3 22.34 14.21 -12.73
CA GLY A 3 21.33 13.32 -12.10
C GLY A 3 21.87 11.99 -11.56
N LYS A 4 22.97 11.47 -12.15
CA LYS A 4 23.54 10.17 -11.79
C LYS A 4 24.19 10.17 -10.39
N TRP A 5 24.80 11.28 -9.98
CA TRP A 5 25.41 11.40 -8.65
C TRP A 5 24.34 11.48 -7.55
N PHE A 6 23.32 12.33 -7.75
CA PHE A 6 22.18 12.42 -6.84
C PHE A 6 21.44 11.09 -6.73
N SER A 7 21.16 10.42 -7.85
CA SER A 7 20.51 9.11 -7.84
C SER A 7 21.32 8.05 -7.07
N LYS A 8 22.65 8.00 -7.25
CA LYS A 8 23.53 7.09 -6.47
C LYS A 8 23.57 7.44 -4.98
N PHE A 9 23.65 8.73 -4.64
CA PHE A 9 23.65 9.21 -3.27
C PHE A 9 22.32 8.90 -2.57
N SER A 10 21.19 9.21 -3.21
CA SER A 10 19.86 8.89 -2.72
C SER A 10 19.62 7.39 -2.57
N SER A 11 20.09 6.59 -3.54
CA SER A 11 19.98 5.13 -3.45
C SER A 11 20.84 4.57 -2.31
N TYR A 12 22.05 5.09 -2.11
CA TYR A 12 22.93 4.72 -1.00
C TYR A 12 22.32 5.08 0.35
N LEU A 13 21.83 6.31 0.50
CA LEU A 13 21.12 6.77 1.69
C LEU A 13 19.88 5.93 1.97
N SER A 14 19.05 5.64 0.96
CA SER A 14 17.85 4.81 1.14
C SER A 14 18.21 3.40 1.66
N THR A 15 19.22 2.75 1.08
CA THR A 15 19.73 1.47 1.60
C THR A 15 20.35 1.58 2.98
N LEU A 16 20.97 2.71 3.33
CA LEU A 16 21.54 2.91 4.65
C LEU A 16 20.42 3.10 5.68
N THR A 17 19.50 4.03 5.46
CA THR A 17 18.39 4.33 6.38
C THR A 17 17.42 3.16 6.54
N GLY A 18 17.31 2.26 5.55
CA GLY A 18 16.47 1.06 5.62
C GLY A 18 17.05 -0.12 6.42
N ARG A 19 18.31 -0.08 6.87
CA ARG A 19 18.94 -1.18 7.62
C ARG A 19 18.66 -1.09 9.13
N PRO A 20 18.42 -2.23 9.82
CA PRO A 20 18.24 -2.24 11.29
C PRO A 20 19.39 -1.58 12.07
N ALA A 21 20.63 -1.72 11.58
CA ALA A 21 21.80 -1.08 12.18
C ALA A 21 21.72 0.46 12.19
N SER A 22 21.07 1.06 11.20
CA SER A 22 20.92 2.52 11.11
C SER A 22 19.89 3.05 12.10
N PHE A 23 18.86 2.26 12.40
CA PHE A 23 17.93 2.57 13.49
C PHE A 23 18.64 2.57 14.85
N VAL A 24 19.46 1.55 15.12
CA VAL A 24 20.27 1.49 16.35
C VAL A 24 21.22 2.68 16.45
N LEU A 25 21.88 3.05 15.35
CA LEU A 25 22.75 4.23 15.29
C LEU A 25 22.00 5.53 15.57
N ALA A 26 20.80 5.70 14.99
CA ALA A 26 19.96 6.87 15.20
C ALA A 26 19.51 6.98 16.67
N VAL A 27 19.09 5.86 17.28
CA VAL A 27 18.74 5.81 18.70
C VAL A 27 19.95 6.15 19.58
N ALA A 28 21.12 5.60 19.28
CA ALA A 28 22.34 5.92 20.01
C ALA A 28 22.70 7.42 19.93
N LEU A 29 22.55 8.04 18.75
CA LEU A 29 22.75 9.48 18.57
C LEU A 29 21.78 10.32 19.43
N VAL A 30 20.50 9.94 19.47
CA VAL A 30 19.49 10.61 20.31
C VAL A 30 19.83 10.46 21.79
N LEU A 31 20.28 9.29 22.22
CA LEU A 31 20.70 9.04 23.61
C LEU A 31 21.94 9.85 24.00
N ILE A 32 22.97 9.90 23.13
CA ILE A 32 24.16 10.72 23.34
C ILE A 32 23.77 12.19 23.49
N TRP A 33 22.92 12.69 22.59
CA TRP A 33 22.42 14.05 22.67
C TRP A 33 21.68 14.30 24.00
N ALA A 34 20.76 13.40 24.41
CA ALA A 34 20.02 13.51 25.66
C ALA A 34 20.95 13.55 26.90
N VAL A 35 21.98 12.69 26.94
CA VAL A 35 22.97 12.63 28.04
C VAL A 35 23.87 13.86 28.09
N THR A 36 24.11 14.53 26.95
CA THR A 36 24.81 15.82 26.95
C THR A 36 23.94 16.97 27.47
N GLY A 37 22.61 16.85 27.49
CA GLY A 37 21.68 17.88 27.98
C GLY A 37 21.96 18.39 29.40
N PRO A 38 22.13 17.53 30.41
CA PRO A 38 22.49 17.92 31.76
C PRO A 38 23.80 18.73 31.86
N LEU A 39 24.80 18.45 31.02
CA LEU A 39 26.06 19.20 30.99
C LEU A 39 25.87 20.65 30.55
N PHE A 40 24.86 20.90 29.70
CA PHE A 40 24.50 22.22 29.18
C PHE A 40 23.28 22.84 29.87
N GLY A 41 22.81 22.25 30.98
CA GLY A 41 21.64 22.72 31.71
C GLY A 41 20.36 22.76 30.89
N TYR A 42 20.23 21.92 29.86
CA TYR A 42 19.12 21.95 28.90
C TYR A 42 18.87 23.33 28.26
N SER A 43 19.94 24.08 27.99
CA SER A 43 19.89 25.44 27.45
C SER A 43 19.11 25.57 26.13
N ASP A 44 18.64 26.79 25.84
CA ASP A 44 17.95 27.12 24.59
C ASP A 44 18.81 26.78 23.36
N THR A 45 20.13 26.98 23.43
CA THR A 45 21.05 26.61 22.34
C THR A 45 21.10 25.09 22.13
N TRP A 46 21.10 24.30 23.20
CA TRP A 46 21.10 22.84 23.11
C TRP A 46 19.82 22.29 22.45
N GLN A 47 18.67 22.87 22.78
CA GLN A 47 17.39 22.55 22.14
C GLN A 47 17.32 23.03 20.69
N LEU A 48 17.79 24.26 20.42
CA LEU A 48 17.80 24.86 19.09
C LEU A 48 18.59 24.01 18.09
N VAL A 49 19.78 23.53 18.49
CA VAL A 49 20.63 22.71 17.63
C VAL A 49 19.89 21.46 17.13
N ILE A 50 19.17 20.73 17.99
CA ILE A 50 18.46 19.52 17.53
C ILE A 50 17.24 19.86 16.68
N ASN A 51 16.50 20.90 17.05
CA ASN A 51 15.27 21.27 16.36
C ASN A 51 15.59 21.75 14.93
N THR A 52 16.59 22.62 14.79
CA THR A 52 17.06 23.11 13.50
C THR A 52 17.66 21.98 12.67
N SER A 53 18.49 21.12 13.26
CA SER A 53 19.12 20.00 12.55
C SER A 53 18.08 19.00 12.02
N THR A 54 17.12 18.61 12.85
CA THR A 54 16.06 17.68 12.47
C THR A 54 15.19 18.26 11.37
N THR A 55 14.90 19.56 11.41
CA THR A 55 14.14 20.25 10.36
C THR A 55 14.86 20.20 9.02
N ILE A 56 16.16 20.51 8.99
CA ILE A 56 16.98 20.44 7.76
C ILE A 56 17.02 19.00 7.23
N VAL A 57 17.29 18.02 8.09
CA VAL A 57 17.34 16.61 7.71
C VAL A 57 15.99 16.15 7.16
N THR A 58 14.89 16.51 7.81
CA THR A 58 13.54 16.17 7.36
C THR A 58 13.23 16.78 6.00
N PHE A 59 13.58 18.06 5.80
CA PHE A 59 13.40 18.73 4.52
C PHE A 59 14.18 18.03 3.40
N LEU A 60 15.44 17.67 3.64
CA LEU A 60 16.25 16.88 2.70
C LEU A 60 15.66 15.47 2.48
N MET A 61 15.18 14.83 3.55
CA MET A 61 14.58 13.49 3.51
C MET A 61 13.35 13.47 2.60
N VAL A 62 12.52 14.52 2.61
CA VAL A 62 11.36 14.63 1.70
C VAL A 62 11.81 14.54 0.24
N PHE A 63 12.86 15.26 -0.17
CA PHE A 63 13.39 15.16 -1.54
C PHE A 63 13.98 13.78 -1.85
N LEU A 64 14.68 13.17 -0.90
CA LEU A 64 15.24 11.81 -1.07
C LEU A 64 14.15 10.76 -1.22
N ILE A 65 13.11 10.85 -0.38
CA ILE A 65 11.94 9.98 -0.42
C ILE A 65 11.21 10.18 -1.75
N GLN A 66 10.92 11.42 -2.15
CA GLN A 66 10.26 11.72 -3.42
C GLN A 66 11.05 11.21 -4.62
N ASN A 67 12.38 11.37 -4.65
CA ASN A 67 13.20 10.86 -5.75
C ASN A 67 13.19 9.32 -5.82
N THR A 68 13.25 8.65 -4.66
CA THR A 68 13.22 7.19 -4.60
C THR A 68 11.84 6.67 -4.97
N GLN A 69 10.79 7.24 -4.37
CA GLN A 69 9.40 6.91 -4.66
C GLN A 69 9.03 7.14 -6.12
N ASN A 70 9.43 8.26 -6.73
CA ASN A 70 9.14 8.52 -8.14
C ASN A 70 9.75 7.44 -9.06
N ARG A 71 10.99 7.02 -8.78
CA ARG A 71 11.65 5.96 -9.55
C ARG A 71 10.99 4.59 -9.33
N ASP A 72 10.61 4.28 -8.08
CA ASP A 72 9.97 3.02 -7.75
C ASP A 72 8.56 2.94 -8.35
N THR A 73 7.80 4.04 -8.34
CA THR A 73 6.49 4.18 -9.01
C THR A 73 6.61 3.93 -10.51
N ALA A 74 7.54 4.57 -11.21
CA ALA A 74 7.75 4.32 -12.64
C ALA A 74 8.11 2.86 -12.93
N ALA A 75 8.94 2.23 -12.09
CA ALA A 75 9.28 0.82 -12.24
C ALA A 75 8.08 -0.11 -11.98
N MET A 76 7.15 0.27 -11.10
CA MET A 76 5.90 -0.47 -10.89
C MET A 76 4.99 -0.39 -12.11
N HIS A 77 4.81 0.80 -12.71
CA HIS A 77 4.02 0.98 -13.93
C HIS A 77 4.52 0.09 -15.08
N ILE A 78 5.82 0.13 -15.39
CA ILE A 78 6.41 -0.71 -16.45
C ILE A 78 6.17 -2.20 -16.21
N LYS A 79 6.25 -2.66 -14.96
CA LYS A 79 5.99 -4.07 -14.62
C LYS A 79 4.51 -4.43 -14.82
N LEU A 80 3.58 -3.54 -14.46
CA LEU A 80 2.15 -3.75 -14.68
C LEU A 80 1.81 -3.75 -16.17
N ASP A 81 2.41 -2.84 -16.94
CA ASP A 81 2.26 -2.80 -18.39
C ASP A 81 2.72 -4.10 -19.06
N GLU A 82 3.86 -4.65 -18.64
CA GLU A 82 4.32 -5.93 -19.16
C GLU A 82 3.35 -7.08 -18.80
N LEU A 83 2.75 -7.07 -17.60
CA LEU A 83 1.73 -8.05 -17.21
C LEU A 83 0.45 -7.91 -18.04
N ILE A 84 -0.03 -6.69 -18.29
CA ILE A 84 -1.20 -6.43 -19.14
C ILE A 84 -0.91 -6.89 -20.56
N ARG A 85 0.27 -6.57 -21.10
CA ARG A 85 0.68 -6.98 -22.45
C ARG A 85 0.77 -8.50 -22.60
N ALA A 86 1.20 -9.21 -21.56
CA ALA A 86 1.34 -10.66 -21.56
C ALA A 86 0.02 -11.43 -21.35
N MET A 87 -1.04 -10.76 -20.89
CA MET A 87 -2.34 -11.38 -20.61
C MET A 87 -3.21 -11.45 -21.87
N GLU A 88 -3.60 -12.67 -22.26
CA GLU A 88 -4.48 -12.88 -23.41
C GLU A 88 -5.87 -12.27 -23.15
N GLY A 89 -6.38 -11.49 -24.12
CA GLY A 89 -7.67 -10.80 -24.01
C GLY A 89 -7.65 -9.48 -23.22
N ALA A 90 -6.50 -9.08 -22.65
CA ALA A 90 -6.37 -7.77 -22.04
C ALA A 90 -6.43 -6.64 -23.07
N HIS A 91 -6.98 -5.49 -22.67
CA HIS A 91 -7.10 -4.33 -23.55
C HIS A 91 -5.80 -3.51 -23.51
N ASN A 92 -5.01 -3.56 -24.59
CA ASN A 92 -3.76 -2.77 -24.71
C ASN A 92 -3.97 -1.25 -24.55
N ALA A 93 -5.19 -0.75 -24.72
CA ALA A 93 -5.55 0.65 -24.46
C ALA A 93 -5.45 1.06 -22.97
N LEU A 94 -5.11 0.11 -22.08
CA LEU A 94 -4.89 0.32 -20.64
C LEU A 94 -3.41 0.28 -20.26
N LEU A 95 -2.52 0.14 -21.24
CA LEU A 95 -1.11 0.42 -21.02
C LEU A 95 -0.95 1.92 -20.84
N ASP A 96 -0.02 2.33 -19.97
CA ASP A 96 0.35 3.73 -19.79
C ASP A 96 -0.83 4.62 -19.31
N LEU A 97 -1.68 4.08 -18.43
CA LEU A 97 -2.84 4.79 -17.88
C LEU A 97 -2.46 6.03 -17.05
N GLU A 98 -1.26 6.06 -16.47
CA GLU A 98 -0.78 7.18 -15.66
C GLU A 98 -0.48 8.45 -16.45
N GLU A 99 -0.25 8.33 -17.77
CA GLU A 99 0.00 9.48 -18.65
C GLU A 99 -1.28 10.09 -19.24
N LEU A 100 -2.43 9.43 -19.08
CA LEU A 100 -3.71 9.89 -19.63
C LEU A 100 -4.24 11.14 -18.93
N ASP A 101 -5.04 11.91 -19.67
CA ASP A 101 -5.77 13.04 -19.09
C ASP A 101 -6.93 12.57 -18.17
N GLU A 102 -7.40 13.48 -17.31
CA GLU A 102 -8.45 13.16 -16.34
C GLU A 102 -9.78 12.74 -17.01
N LYS A 103 -10.09 13.26 -18.21
CA LYS A 103 -11.32 12.92 -18.93
C LYS A 103 -11.24 11.49 -19.48
N GLU A 104 -10.09 11.10 -20.00
CA GLU A 104 -9.80 9.77 -20.52
C GLU A 104 -9.79 8.74 -19.39
N LEU A 105 -9.09 9.01 -18.29
CA LEU A 105 -9.13 8.21 -17.06
C LEU A 105 -10.56 8.01 -16.56
N THR A 106 -11.36 9.07 -16.53
CA THR A 106 -12.78 8.99 -16.14
C THR A 106 -13.59 8.11 -17.09
N ARG A 107 -13.30 8.15 -18.39
CA ARG A 107 -13.97 7.30 -19.40
C ARG A 107 -13.67 5.82 -19.17
N PHE A 108 -12.41 5.46 -18.92
CA PHE A 108 -12.03 4.09 -18.57
C PHE A 108 -12.69 3.64 -17.27
N ARG A 109 -12.63 4.48 -16.22
CA ARG A 109 -13.27 4.19 -14.94
C ARG A 109 -14.77 3.90 -15.09
N LYS A 110 -15.52 4.75 -15.80
CA LYS A 110 -16.96 4.52 -16.04
C LYS A 110 -17.24 3.21 -16.75
N ARG A 111 -16.38 2.80 -17.70
CA ARG A 111 -16.54 1.53 -18.41
C ARG A 111 -16.36 0.33 -17.49
N TYR A 112 -15.38 0.38 -16.58
CA TYR A 112 -15.18 -0.65 -15.57
C TYR A 112 -16.26 -0.66 -14.50
N GLU A 113 -16.75 0.50 -14.08
CA GLU A 113 -17.89 0.60 -13.16
C GLU A 113 -19.15 -0.04 -13.78
N ALA A 114 -19.39 0.17 -15.07
CA ALA A 114 -20.48 -0.50 -15.78
C ALA A 114 -20.27 -2.02 -15.84
N LEU A 115 -19.07 -2.49 -16.20
CA LEU A 115 -18.76 -3.92 -16.24
C LEU A 115 -18.95 -4.58 -14.87
N ALA A 116 -18.47 -3.94 -13.81
CA ALA A 116 -18.63 -4.42 -12.44
C ALA A 116 -20.11 -4.42 -11.99
N ASN A 117 -20.91 -3.47 -12.46
CA ASN A 117 -22.34 -3.45 -12.18
C ASN A 117 -23.07 -4.60 -12.90
N ASP A 118 -22.74 -4.86 -14.16
CA ASP A 118 -23.32 -5.96 -14.93
C ASP A 118 -22.96 -7.32 -14.31
N ALA A 119 -21.70 -7.51 -13.91
CA ALA A 119 -21.21 -8.66 -13.15
C ALA A 119 -22.02 -8.89 -11.84
N ARG A 120 -22.20 -7.84 -11.04
CA ARG A 120 -23.01 -7.90 -9.81
C ARG A 120 -24.47 -8.23 -10.07
N LEU A 121 -25.06 -7.74 -11.16
CA LEU A 121 -26.43 -8.07 -11.56
C LEU A 121 -26.55 -9.52 -12.04
N ALA A 122 -25.54 -10.03 -12.73
CA ALA A 122 -25.45 -11.42 -13.16
C ALA A 122 -25.37 -12.36 -11.94
N LEU A 123 -24.51 -12.05 -10.98
CA LEU A 123 -24.42 -12.75 -9.69
C LEU A 123 -25.77 -12.84 -8.97
N ARG A 124 -26.50 -11.72 -8.88
CA ARG A 124 -27.84 -11.68 -8.26
C ARG A 124 -28.87 -12.56 -8.99
N LYS A 125 -28.65 -12.85 -10.27
CA LYS A 125 -29.50 -13.72 -11.10
C LYS A 125 -29.05 -15.18 -11.09
N GLY A 126 -28.01 -15.52 -10.31
CA GLY A 126 -27.54 -16.89 -10.12
C GLY A 126 -26.55 -17.39 -11.17
N THR A 127 -25.99 -16.51 -12.00
CA THR A 127 -24.90 -16.88 -12.93
C THR A 127 -23.54 -16.66 -12.27
N PRO A 128 -22.56 -17.55 -12.49
CA PRO A 128 -21.22 -17.39 -11.92
C PRO A 128 -20.48 -16.18 -12.50
N ASP A 129 -19.71 -15.49 -11.66
CA ASP A 129 -18.99 -14.23 -11.96
C ASP A 129 -17.62 -14.46 -12.60
N THR A 130 -17.11 -15.69 -12.59
CA THR A 130 -15.78 -16.02 -13.09
C THR A 130 -15.77 -17.36 -13.82
N ASP A 131 -14.77 -17.57 -14.69
CA ASP A 131 -14.48 -18.87 -15.31
C ASP A 131 -13.86 -19.89 -14.33
N SER A 132 -13.62 -19.50 -13.08
CA SER A 132 -13.16 -20.38 -12.00
C SER A 132 -14.33 -20.81 -11.11
N PRO A 133 -14.41 -22.09 -10.70
CA PRO A 133 -15.47 -22.53 -9.80
C PRO A 133 -15.39 -21.75 -8.48
N PHE A 134 -16.55 -21.41 -7.91
CA PHE A 134 -16.61 -20.94 -6.53
C PHE A 134 -15.96 -21.98 -5.62
N ILE A 135 -15.01 -21.57 -4.78
CA ILE A 135 -14.60 -22.39 -3.65
C ILE A 135 -15.77 -22.33 -2.68
N ASP A 136 -16.51 -23.42 -2.61
CA ASP A 136 -17.59 -23.62 -1.66
C ASP A 136 -16.95 -23.59 -0.26
N GLU A 137 -17.10 -22.49 0.46
CA GLU A 137 -16.90 -22.49 1.92
C GLU A 137 -18.08 -23.27 2.48
N GLY A 138 -17.89 -24.59 2.55
CA GLY A 138 -18.86 -25.53 3.06
C GLY A 138 -19.49 -25.01 4.34
N ASP A 139 -20.81 -25.01 4.30
CA ASP A 139 -21.73 -24.80 5.38
C ASP A 139 -21.24 -25.65 6.57
N HIS A 140 -20.58 -25.00 7.53
CA HIS A 140 -20.29 -25.63 8.81
C HIS A 140 -21.63 -25.88 9.51
N GLU A 141 -22.08 -27.13 9.45
CA GLU A 141 -23.10 -27.69 10.35
C GLU A 141 -22.69 -27.45 11.80
N ASP A 142 -23.30 -26.46 12.44
CA ASP A 142 -23.35 -26.38 13.90
C ASP A 142 -24.78 -26.74 14.34
N GLY A 143 -24.92 -27.99 14.76
CA GLY A 143 -26.08 -28.45 15.50
C GLY A 143 -26.13 -27.78 16.88
N ASP A 144 -27.30 -27.25 17.24
CA ASP A 144 -27.66 -27.08 18.65
C ASP A 144 -29.09 -27.54 18.92
N THR A 145 -29.15 -28.74 19.50
CA THR A 145 -30.01 -29.14 20.60
C THR A 145 -31.00 -28.10 21.13
N ASN A 146 -32.31 -28.37 20.97
CA ASN A 146 -33.24 -28.08 22.07
C ASN A 146 -34.39 -29.09 22.14
N ALA A 147 -34.25 -29.99 23.10
CA ALA A 147 -35.32 -30.86 23.58
C ALA A 147 -36.20 -30.11 24.59
N LYS A 148 -37.51 -30.07 24.31
CA LYS A 148 -38.70 -30.11 25.21
C LYS A 148 -39.88 -29.60 24.37
N SER A 149 -41.06 -30.19 24.34
CA SER A 149 -41.77 -30.98 25.34
C SER A 149 -42.91 -31.72 24.64
N SER A 150 -43.04 -32.99 25.00
CA SER A 150 -44.20 -33.89 24.92
C SER A 150 -45.58 -33.20 24.83
N THR A 151 -46.50 -33.80 24.06
CA THR A 151 -47.82 -34.33 24.52
C THR A 151 -48.81 -34.50 23.35
N PHE A 152 -49.01 -35.77 22.97
CA PHE A 152 -50.32 -36.45 22.86
C PHE A 152 -51.15 -36.42 21.55
N GLN A 153 -51.52 -37.66 21.18
CA GLN A 153 -52.68 -38.17 20.44
C GLN A 153 -52.93 -37.81 18.96
N ARG A 154 -52.84 -38.86 18.12
CA ARG A 154 -53.77 -39.10 16.99
C ARG A 154 -55.14 -39.52 17.54
N PRO A 155 -56.25 -39.27 16.83
CA PRO A 155 -56.86 -40.33 16.00
C PRO A 155 -57.64 -39.75 14.78
N LYS A 156 -58.21 -40.48 13.81
CA LYS A 156 -58.37 -41.90 13.47
C LYS A 156 -57.96 -42.09 12.01
#